data_AF-A0A848SUN6-F1
#
_entry.id   AF-A0A848SUN6-F1
#
_cell.length_a   1.000
_cell.length_b   1.000
_cell.length_c   1.000
_cell.angle_alpha   90.00
_cell.angle_beta   90.00
_cell.angle_gamma   90.00
#
_symmetry.space_group_name_H-M   'P 1'
#
loop_
_entity.id
_entity.type
_entity.pdbx_description
1 polymer ?
#
loop_
_entity_poly.entity_id
_entity_poly.type
_entity_poly.pdbx_seq_one_letter_code
_entity_poly.pdbx_strand_id
1 'polypeptide(L)'
;MDGQKIRLLDIDTPEISRPRCAAEDRLGQAAKYRLHTLLNAGAVTLESEGRDRDRYGRLLRRVYVDGSSVGDILIGEGLARPYDGGRRSWCG
;
A
#
# COMPACT_ATOMS: atom_id res chain seq x y z
N MET A 1 16.43 -5.89 15.76
CA MET A 1 15.56 -6.42 14.70
C MET A 1 15.44 -5.34 13.65
N ASP A 2 16.21 -5.44 12.57
CA ASP A 2 16.17 -4.48 11.47
C ASP A 2 14.91 -4.70 10.63
N GLY A 3 13.80 -4.10 11.07
CA GLY A 3 12.54 -4.15 10.35
C GLY A 3 12.70 -3.54 8.95
N GLN A 4 12.59 -4.37 7.92
CA GLN A 4 12.67 -3.90 6.55
C GLN A 4 11.37 -3.17 6.17
N LYS A 5 11.51 -1.97 5.61
CA LYS A 5 10.36 -1.20 5.10
C LYS A 5 10.07 -1.64 3.67
N ILE A 6 8.80 -1.97 3.40
CA ILE A 6 8.31 -2.36 2.07
C ILE A 6 7.35 -1.28 1.56
N ARG A 7 7.46 -0.95 0.27
CA ARG A 7 6.50 -0.14 -0.48
C ARG A 7 5.83 -1.07 -1.50
N LEU A 8 4.50 -1.15 -1.44
CA LEU A 8 3.70 -1.86 -2.44
C LEU A 8 3.91 -1.19 -3.81
N LEU A 9 4.19 -1.97 -4.85
CA LEU A 9 4.58 -1.45 -6.17
C LEU A 9 3.40 -0.95 -7.01
N ASP A 10 2.26 -1.62 -6.87
CA ASP A 10 1.10 -1.56 -7.75
C ASP A 10 0.05 -0.52 -7.33
N ILE A 11 0.15 0.01 -6.10
CA ILE A 11 -0.86 0.89 -5.53
C ILE A 11 -0.31 2.20 -4.96
N ASP A 12 -1.13 3.24 -4.93
CA ASP A 12 -0.99 4.43 -4.10
C ASP A 12 -2.09 4.43 -3.04
N THR A 13 -1.73 4.77 -1.80
CA THR A 13 -2.66 4.91 -0.67
C THR A 13 -2.60 6.33 -0.12
N PRO A 14 -3.69 6.84 0.48
CA PRO A 14 -3.69 8.14 1.15
C PRO A 14 -2.58 8.27 2.20
N GLU A 15 -1.99 9.47 2.32
CA GLU A 15 -0.94 9.73 3.30
C GLU A 15 -1.52 10.01 4.69
N ILE A 16 -1.18 9.19 5.68
CA ILE A 16 -1.66 9.33 7.07
C ILE A 16 -0.79 10.26 7.92
N SER A 17 0.47 10.48 7.55
CA SER A 17 1.39 11.29 8.38
C SER A 17 1.15 12.78 8.24
N ARG A 18 0.69 13.22 7.06
CA ARG A 18 0.39 14.62 6.71
C ARG A 18 -0.78 14.68 5.71
N PRO A 19 -2.00 14.30 6.13
CA PRO A 19 -3.17 14.38 5.26
C PRO A 19 -3.47 15.84 4.91
N ARG A 20 -3.89 16.08 3.67
CA ARG A 20 -4.28 17.40 3.14
C ARG A 20 -5.71 17.77 3.52
N CYS A 21 -6.55 16.79 3.83
CA CYS A 21 -7.93 16.99 4.27
C CYS A 21 -8.42 15.82 5.14
N ALA A 22 -9.52 16.03 5.87
CA ALA A 22 -10.11 15.01 6.74
C ALA A 22 -10.59 13.75 5.98
N ALA A 23 -10.97 13.88 4.71
CA ALA A 23 -11.33 12.75 3.88
C ALA A 23 -10.12 11.85 3.57
N GLU A 24 -8.98 12.46 3.24
CA GLU A 24 -7.71 11.74 3.00
C GLU A 24 -7.24 11.01 4.27
N ASP A 25 -7.32 11.65 5.44
CA ASP A 25 -6.95 11.02 6.71
C ASP A 25 -7.82 9.78 6.99
N ARG A 26 -9.16 9.93 6.93
CA ARG A 26 -10.08 8.81 7.17
C ARG A 26 -9.82 7.64 6.22
N LEU A 27 -9.63 7.93 4.94
CA LEU A 27 -9.36 6.91 3.93
C LEU A 27 -7.99 6.24 4.17
N GLY A 28 -6.97 7.00 4.57
CA GLY A 28 -5.65 6.48 4.90
C GLY A 28 -5.66 5.58 6.14
N GLN A 29 -6.42 5.95 7.18
CA GLN A 29 -6.59 5.09 8.36
C GLN A 29 -7.33 3.79 8.01
N ALA A 30 -8.37 3.87 7.18
CA ALA A 30 -9.09 2.70 6.69
C ALA A 30 -8.18 1.77 5.86
N ALA A 31 -7.40 2.32 4.93
CA ALA A 31 -6.42 1.59 4.14
C ALA A 31 -5.37 0.90 5.02
N LYS A 32 -4.84 1.60 6.03
CA LYS A 32 -3.89 1.06 7.00
C LYS A 32 -4.48 -0.12 7.79
N TYR A 33 -5.69 0.07 8.34
CA TYR A 33 -6.36 -0.98 9.10
C TYR A 33 -6.62 -2.19 8.23
N ARG A 34 -7.14 -1.99 7.02
CA ARG A 34 -7.43 -3.08 6.10
C ARG A 34 -6.18 -3.85 5.69
N LEU A 35 -5.11 -3.14 5.34
CA LEU A 35 -3.82 -3.76 5.03
C LEU A 35 -3.35 -4.63 6.20
N HIS A 36 -3.43 -4.11 7.42
CA HIS A 36 -3.07 -4.89 8.61
C HIS A 36 -3.94 -6.14 8.77
N THR A 37 -5.25 -6.05 8.55
CA THR A 37 -6.15 -7.21 8.58
C THR A 37 -5.76 -8.26 7.56
N LEU A 38 -5.50 -7.85 6.31
CA LEU A 38 -5.12 -8.77 5.23
C LEU A 38 -3.80 -9.49 5.55
N LEU A 39 -2.77 -8.75 5.98
CA LEU A 39 -1.45 -9.32 6.28
C LEU A 39 -1.46 -10.33 7.45
N ASN A 40 -2.48 -10.26 8.32
CA ASN A 40 -2.65 -11.22 9.43
C ASN A 40 -3.64 -12.35 9.10
N ALA A 41 -4.25 -12.35 7.91
CA ALA A 41 -5.29 -13.31 7.55
C ALA A 41 -4.73 -14.64 7.01
N GLY A 42 -3.48 -14.65 6.53
CA GLY A 42 -2.92 -15.81 5.84
C GLY A 42 -1.44 -15.70 5.56
N ALA A 43 -0.94 -16.59 4.69
CA ALA A 43 0.46 -16.62 4.31
C ALA A 43 0.80 -15.46 3.38
N VAL A 44 1.80 -14.66 3.77
CA VAL A 44 2.26 -13.50 2.99
C VAL A 44 3.37 -13.92 2.04
N THR A 45 3.21 -13.60 0.75
CA THR A 45 4.28 -13.71 -0.25
C THR A 45 4.62 -12.34 -0.83
N LEU A 46 5.91 -12.17 -1.16
CA LEU A 46 6.46 -10.91 -1.66
C LEU A 46 7.14 -11.17 -3.00
N GLU A 47 6.68 -10.48 -4.04
CA GLU A 47 7.28 -10.57 -5.37
C GLU A 47 8.00 -9.26 -5.70
N SER A 48 9.25 -9.37 -6.15
CA SER A 48 10.00 -8.23 -6.68
C SER A 48 9.76 -8.06 -8.17
N GLU A 49 9.60 -6.81 -8.61
CA GLU A 49 9.52 -6.47 -10.03
C GLU A 49 10.37 -5.24 -10.32
N GLY A 50 11.23 -5.32 -11.35
CA GLY A 50 12.12 -4.23 -11.73
C GLY A 50 13.16 -3.90 -10.66
N ARG A 51 13.17 -2.65 -10.19
CA ARG A 51 14.15 -2.16 -9.22
C ARG A 51 13.83 -2.69 -7.82
N ASP A 52 14.83 -3.23 -7.12
CA ASP A 52 14.61 -3.84 -5.80
C ASP A 52 14.25 -2.83 -4.68
N ARG A 53 14.84 -1.63 -4.72
CA ARG A 53 14.66 -0.60 -3.69
C ARG A 53 14.39 0.78 -4.27
N ASP A 54 13.67 1.61 -3.55
CA ASP A 54 13.57 3.03 -3.86
C ASP A 54 14.75 3.85 -3.28
N ARG A 55 14.77 5.15 -3.60
CA ARG A 55 15.78 6.11 -3.12
C ARG A 55 15.82 6.27 -1.59
N TYR A 56 14.82 5.78 -0.88
CA TYR A 56 14.71 5.82 0.59
C TYR A 56 15.08 4.46 1.21
N GLY A 57 15.56 3.51 0.41
CA GLY A 57 15.98 2.18 0.85
C GLY A 57 14.84 1.20 1.10
N ARG A 58 13.58 1.55 0.78
CA ARG A 58 12.44 0.65 0.96
C ARG A 58 12.44 -0.40 -0.14
N LEU A 59 12.19 -1.65 0.23
CA LEU A 59 11.97 -2.71 -0.74
C LEU A 59 10.71 -2.43 -1.55
N LEU A 60 10.78 -2.67 -2.85
CA LEU A 60 9.68 -2.54 -3.78
C LEU A 60 9.10 -3.93 -4.04
N ARG A 61 7.87 -4.19 -3.60
CA ARG A 61 7.24 -5.52 -3.70
C ARG A 61 5.78 -5.44 -4.13
N ARG A 62 5.33 -6.43 -4.90
CA ARG A 62 3.91 -6.83 -4.89
C ARG A 62 3.69 -7.76 -3.70
N VAL A 63 2.54 -7.65 -3.07
CA VAL A 63 2.23 -8.37 -1.83
C VAL A 63 0.97 -9.19 -2.05
N TYR A 64 1.03 -10.47 -1.70
CA TYR A 64 -0.11 -11.37 -1.77
C TYR A 64 -0.35 -12.02 -0.41
N VAL A 65 -1.61 -12.34 -0.14
CA VAL A 65 -2.05 -13.14 1.02
C VAL A 65 -2.82 -14.33 0.47
N ASP A 66 -2.36 -15.55 0.76
CA ASP A 66 -2.93 -16.79 0.24
C ASP A 66 -3.12 -16.77 -1.30
N GLY A 67 -2.16 -16.18 -2.01
CA GLY A 67 -2.18 -16.04 -3.47
C GLY A 67 -3.05 -14.89 -4.01
N SER A 68 -3.77 -14.16 -3.14
CA SER A 68 -4.59 -13.01 -3.53
C SER A 68 -3.81 -11.71 -3.43
N SER A 69 -3.86 -10.88 -4.48
CA SER A 69 -3.18 -9.58 -4.53
C SER A 69 -3.76 -8.61 -3.51
N VAL A 70 -2.92 -8.17 -2.56
CA VAL A 70 -3.33 -7.16 -1.56
C VAL A 70 -3.62 -5.82 -2.23
N GLY A 71 -2.86 -5.47 -3.28
CA GLY A 71 -3.07 -4.23 -4.03
C GLY A 71 -4.43 -4.18 -4.69
N ASP A 72 -4.80 -5.25 -5.39
CA ASP A 72 -6.09 -5.34 -6.09
C ASP A 72 -7.28 -5.32 -5.12
N ILE A 73 -7.14 -5.97 -3.96
CA ILE A 73 -8.17 -5.92 -2.91
C ILE A 73 -8.36 -4.48 -2.41
N LEU A 74 -7.28 -3.76 -2.08
CA LEU A 74 -7.38 -2.39 -1.59
C LEU A 74 -7.93 -1.43 -2.65
N ILE A 75 -7.61 -1.63 -3.94
CA ILE A 75 -8.20 -0.87 -5.04
C ILE A 75 -9.69 -1.17 -5.16
N GLY A 76 -10.08 -2.45 -5.16
CA GLY A 76 -11.48 -2.88 -5.25
C GLY A 76 -12.35 -2.36 -4.11
N GLU A 77 -11.77 -2.17 -2.93
CA GLU A 77 -12.42 -1.58 -1.76
C GLU A 77 -12.37 -0.04 -1.74
N GLY A 78 -11.77 0.60 -2.75
CA GLY A 78 -11.66 2.06 -2.84
C GLY A 78 -10.68 2.69 -1.85
N LEU A 79 -9.83 1.88 -1.21
CA LEU A 79 -8.83 2.29 -0.21
C LEU A 79 -7.47 2.64 -0.84
N ALA A 80 -7.28 2.27 -2.10
CA ALA A 80 -6.08 2.55 -2.87
C ALA A 80 -6.42 2.83 -4.34
N ARG A 81 -5.42 3.31 -5.10
CA ARG A 81 -5.50 3.52 -6.56
C ARG A 81 -4.33 2.81 -7.24
N PRO A 82 -4.46 2.40 -8.51
CA PRO A 82 -3.31 1.95 -9.29
C PRO A 82 -2.21 3.03 -9.30
N TYR A 83 -0.96 2.61 -9.09
CA TYR A 83 0.17 3.53 -9.16
C TYR A 83 0.62 3.72 -10.61
N ASP A 84 0.53 4.96 -11.12
CA ASP A 84 0.86 5.30 -12.51
C ASP A 84 2.00 6.33 -12.63
N GLY A 85 2.80 6.49 -11.58
CA GLY A 85 4.01 7.34 -11.59
C GLY A 85 3.86 8.70 -10.91
N GLY A 86 2.75 8.98 -10.23
CA GLY A 86 2.57 10.23 -9.50
C GLY A 86 1.57 10.14 -8.35
N ARG A 87 1.75 11.02 -7.36
CA ARG A 87 0.76 11.21 -6.29
C ARG A 87 -0.41 12.02 -6.82
N ARG A 88 -1.63 11.52 -6.61
CA ARG A 88 -2.87 12.22 -6.94
C ARG A 88 -3.53 12.72 -5.66
N SER A 89 -4.34 13.78 -5.77
CA SER A 89 -5.12 14.26 -4.61
C SER A 89 -6.13 13.19 -4.18
N TRP A 90 -6.20 12.95 -2.88
CA TRP A 90 -7.26 12.18 -2.23
C TRP A 90 -8.35 13.07 -1.64
N CYS A 91 -8.17 14.37 -1.72
CA CYS A 91 -9.20 15.36 -1.48
C CYS A 91 -10.04 15.55 -2.75
N GLY A 92 -11.34 15.76 -2.57
CA GLY A 92 -12.33 15.95 -3.63
C GLY A 92 -12.05 17.14 -4.53
#